data_AF-A0A7W5XY38-F1
#
_entry.id   AF-A0A7W5XY38-F1
#
_cell.length_a   1.000
_cell.length_b   1.000
_cell.length_c   1.000
_cell.angle_alpha   90.00
_cell.angle_beta   90.00
_cell.angle_gamma   90.00
#
_symmetry.space_group_name_H-M   'P 1'
#
loop_
_entity.id
_entity.type
_entity.pdbx_description
1 polymer ?
#
loop_
_entity_poly.entity_id
_entity_poly.type
_entity_poly.pdbx_seq_one_letter_code
_entity_poly.pdbx_strand_id
1 'polypeptide(L)'
;MCQWEDLELNVKRFRQPCFFQRVAYTFLRSPKGLRAYENPFRMHAAGVDSPEPVAYLERRKGGLIAESFFVSVQCPYTRRFYEFATAPLTPEVLLVARSFARLTARLHEAGILHLDYSPGNILFEVIDGEPHFSLVDTNRMRFGRVSIAEGCRNFARLWGQPPFFEAMADAYAEARHACPAECRQLMLSARRKFWKRYIRRHGAPFEMELD
;
A
#
# COMPACT_ATOMS: atom_id res chain seq x y z
N MET A 1 0.65 1.53 -20.70
CA MET A 1 2.01 2.10 -20.69
C MET A 1 2.19 2.82 -22.00
N CYS A 2 2.61 4.07 -21.96
CA CYS A 2 2.88 4.88 -23.15
C CYS A 2 4.20 5.62 -22.94
N GLN A 3 4.95 5.82 -24.02
CA GLN A 3 6.18 6.61 -24.00
C GLN A 3 5.84 8.05 -24.40
N TRP A 4 6.39 9.01 -23.67
CA TRP A 4 6.34 10.43 -24.01
C TRP A 4 7.70 11.04 -23.74
N GLU A 5 8.37 11.48 -24.81
CA GLU A 5 9.80 11.82 -24.79
C GLU A 5 10.61 10.66 -24.18
N ASP A 6 11.45 10.94 -23.17
CA ASP A 6 12.28 9.94 -22.50
C ASP A 6 11.56 9.27 -21.32
N LEU A 7 10.28 9.56 -21.09
CA LEU A 7 9.51 9.05 -19.96
C LEU A 7 8.58 7.90 -20.38
N GLU A 8 8.66 6.81 -19.62
CA GLU A 8 7.65 5.77 -19.65
C GLU A 8 6.53 6.10 -18.65
N LEU A 9 5.29 6.18 -19.13
CA LEU A 9 4.15 6.67 -18.37
C LEU A 9 3.07 5.59 -18.18
N ASN A 10 2.44 5.63 -17.00
CA ASN A 10 1.22 4.89 -16.68
C ASN A 10 0.00 5.80 -16.71
N VAL A 11 -1.05 5.37 -17.41
CA VAL A 11 -2.34 6.05 -17.43
C VAL A 11 -3.38 5.18 -16.74
N LYS A 12 -3.84 5.61 -15.57
CA LYS A 12 -4.90 4.95 -14.80
C LYS A 12 -6.22 5.66 -15.04
N ARG A 13 -7.15 4.99 -15.73
CA ARG A 13 -8.54 5.44 -15.86
C ARG A 13 -9.37 4.93 -14.69
N PHE A 14 -9.98 5.83 -13.94
CA PHE A 14 -10.90 5.44 -12.86
C PHE A 14 -12.27 5.10 -13.44
N ARG A 15 -12.88 4.03 -12.90
CA ARG A 15 -14.26 3.68 -13.22
C ARG A 15 -15.17 4.86 -12.89
N GLN A 16 -16.08 5.18 -13.81
CA GLN A 16 -17.12 6.18 -13.58
C GLN A 16 -17.90 5.85 -12.29
N PRO A 17 -17.94 6.77 -11.31
CA PRO A 17 -18.71 6.54 -10.09
C PRO A 17 -20.21 6.44 -10.37
N CYS A 18 -20.96 5.71 -9.54
CA CYS A 18 -22.43 5.75 -9.64
C CYS A 18 -22.97 7.14 -9.28
N PHE A 19 -24.23 7.44 -9.62
CA PHE A 19 -24.80 8.79 -9.49
C PHE A 19 -24.56 9.44 -8.10
N PHE A 20 -24.88 8.74 -7.01
CA PHE A 20 -24.66 9.25 -5.65
C PHE A 20 -23.18 9.52 -5.35
N GLN A 21 -22.28 8.65 -5.82
CA GLN A 21 -20.84 8.86 -5.68
C GLN A 21 -20.36 10.05 -6.51
N ARG A 22 -20.94 10.30 -7.69
CA ARG A 22 -20.60 11.48 -8.51
C ARG A 22 -20.94 12.76 -7.77
N VAL A 23 -22.14 12.85 -7.19
CA VAL A 23 -22.56 14.00 -6.36
C VAL A 23 -21.61 14.18 -5.17
N ALA A 24 -21.34 13.11 -4.42
CA ALA A 24 -20.42 13.17 -3.29
C ALA A 24 -19.01 13.60 -3.72
N TYR A 25 -18.49 13.10 -4.85
CA TYR A 25 -17.16 13.48 -5.33
C TYR A 25 -17.08 14.89 -5.93
N THR A 26 -18.20 15.44 -6.39
CA THR A 26 -18.26 16.80 -6.90
C THR A 26 -18.38 17.83 -5.78
N PHE A 27 -19.10 17.52 -4.68
CA PHE A 27 -19.43 18.54 -3.68
C PHE A 27 -18.90 18.28 -2.26
N LEU A 28 -18.64 17.02 -1.88
CA LEU A 28 -18.42 16.64 -0.48
C LEU A 28 -17.07 15.96 -0.22
N ARG A 29 -16.42 15.40 -1.24
CA ARG A 29 -15.21 14.60 -1.07
C ARG A 29 -14.34 14.68 -2.32
N SER A 30 -13.03 14.77 -2.17
CA SER A 30 -12.13 14.76 -3.34
C SER A 30 -12.33 13.49 -4.20
N PRO A 31 -12.32 13.61 -5.54
CA PRO A 31 -12.36 12.47 -6.45
C PRO A 31 -11.21 11.48 -6.22
N LYS A 32 -11.40 10.23 -6.64
CA LYS A 32 -10.35 9.19 -6.54
C LYS A 32 -9.09 9.56 -7.32
N GLY A 33 -9.24 10.09 -8.54
CA GLY A 33 -8.06 10.46 -9.34
C GLY A 33 -7.33 11.67 -8.79
N LEU A 34 -8.03 12.67 -8.25
CA LEU A 34 -7.37 13.81 -7.60
C LEU A 34 -6.53 13.33 -6.40
N ARG A 35 -7.08 12.44 -5.56
CA ARG A 35 -6.31 11.83 -4.47
C ARG A 35 -5.12 11.00 -4.96
N ALA A 36 -5.23 10.32 -6.10
CA ALA A 36 -4.12 9.56 -6.69
C ALA A 36 -2.95 10.47 -7.09
N TYR A 37 -3.27 11.72 -7.47
CA TYR A 37 -2.30 12.75 -7.81
C TYR A 37 -1.73 13.46 -6.57
N GLU A 38 -2.57 13.82 -5.59
CA GLU A 38 -2.15 14.60 -4.42
C GLU A 38 -1.44 13.77 -3.34
N ASN A 39 -1.86 12.53 -3.11
CA ASN A 39 -1.35 11.72 -2.01
C ASN A 39 0.15 11.37 -2.13
N PRO A 40 0.71 11.05 -3.32
CA PRO A 40 2.15 10.82 -3.49
C PRO A 40 3.02 11.95 -2.94
N PHE A 41 2.67 13.22 -3.18
CA PHE A 41 3.43 14.36 -2.65
C PHE A 41 3.52 14.35 -1.11
N ARG A 42 2.45 13.95 -0.42
CA ARG A 42 2.45 13.80 1.04
C ARG A 42 3.29 12.61 1.51
N MET A 43 3.36 11.56 0.71
CA MET A 43 4.19 10.38 0.99
C MET A 43 5.68 10.69 0.80
N HIS A 44 6.03 11.42 -0.27
CA HIS A 44 7.39 11.88 -0.52
C HIS A 44 7.89 12.78 0.61
N ALA A 45 7.04 13.69 1.12
CA ALA A 45 7.36 14.49 2.29
C ALA A 45 7.60 13.66 3.58
N ALA A 46 7.09 12.42 3.63
CA ALA A 46 7.32 11.45 4.70
C ALA A 46 8.49 10.49 4.41
N GLY A 47 9.25 10.71 3.33
CA GLY A 47 10.36 9.84 2.91
C GLY A 47 9.91 8.46 2.44
N VAL A 48 8.72 8.37 1.83
CA VAL A 48 8.17 7.14 1.27
C VAL A 48 7.90 7.34 -0.21
N ASP A 49 8.56 6.53 -1.04
CA ASP A 49 8.46 6.64 -2.48
C ASP A 49 7.12 6.10 -3.00
N SER A 50 6.64 6.79 -4.01
CA SER A 50 5.50 6.46 -4.87
C SER A 50 5.87 6.91 -6.28
N PRO A 51 5.32 6.29 -7.34
CA PRO A 51 5.58 6.76 -8.70
C PRO A 51 5.22 8.24 -8.85
N GLU A 52 6.09 8.98 -9.53
CA GLU A 52 5.98 10.43 -9.65
C GLU A 52 4.66 10.80 -10.36
N PRO A 53 3.77 11.58 -9.72
CA PRO A 53 2.52 12.01 -10.33
C PRO A 53 2.79 13.08 -11.41
N VAL A 54 2.42 12.80 -12.65
CA VAL A 54 2.63 13.72 -13.79
C VAL A 54 1.40 14.59 -14.03
N ALA A 55 0.22 13.98 -14.08
CA ALA A 55 -1.00 14.71 -14.40
C ALA A 55 -2.25 14.08 -13.80
N TYR A 56 -3.26 14.92 -13.62
CA TYR A 56 -4.63 14.53 -13.30
C TYR A 56 -5.58 15.21 -14.28
N LEU A 57 -6.49 14.42 -14.86
CA LEU A 57 -7.53 14.93 -15.75
C LEU A 57 -8.90 14.53 -15.21
N GLU A 58 -9.82 15.49 -15.23
CA GLU A 58 -11.22 15.30 -14.88
C GLU A 58 -12.11 15.82 -16.00
N ARG A 59 -13.06 15.00 -16.46
CA ARG A 59 -14.14 15.44 -17.35
C ARG A 59 -15.47 15.41 -16.60
N ARG A 60 -16.22 16.51 -16.68
CA ARG A 60 -17.57 16.63 -16.13
C ARG A 60 -18.63 16.53 -17.22
N LYS A 61 -19.78 15.95 -16.89
CA LYS A 61 -20.97 15.94 -17.74
C LYS A 61 -22.18 16.36 -16.91
N GLY A 62 -22.82 17.46 -17.30
CA GLY A 62 -23.91 18.08 -16.54
C GLY A 62 -23.46 18.53 -15.14
N GLY A 63 -22.28 19.16 -15.04
CA GLY A 63 -21.71 19.63 -13.77
C GLY A 63 -21.12 18.55 -12.86
N LEU A 64 -21.40 17.26 -13.11
CA LEU A 64 -20.94 16.15 -12.28
C LEU A 64 -19.74 15.43 -12.89
N ILE A 65 -18.80 14.98 -12.05
CA ILE A 65 -17.64 14.19 -12.48
C ILE A 65 -18.09 12.97 -13.31
N ALA A 66 -17.56 12.80 -14.51
CA ALA A 66 -17.92 11.70 -15.40
C ALA A 66 -16.72 10.77 -15.61
N GLU A 67 -15.56 11.34 -15.92
CA GLU A 67 -14.33 10.59 -16.15
C GLU A 67 -13.18 11.21 -15.37
N SER A 68 -12.24 10.36 -15.00
CA SER A 68 -11.07 10.75 -14.26
C SER A 68 -9.89 9.88 -14.66
N PHE A 69 -8.77 10.52 -14.93
CA PHE A 69 -7.51 9.91 -15.32
C PHE A 69 -6.41 10.40 -14.41
N PHE A 70 -5.50 9.51 -14.07
CA PHE A 70 -4.25 9.81 -13.37
C PHE A 70 -3.09 9.31 -14.23
N VAL A 71 -2.07 10.15 -14.38
CA VAL A 71 -0.84 9.83 -15.10
C VAL A 71 0.32 9.89 -14.11
N SER A 72 1.15 8.85 -14.11
CA SER A 72 2.40 8.81 -13.35
C SER A 72 3.54 8.33 -14.21
N VAL A 73 4.77 8.61 -13.79
CA VAL A 73 5.95 7.90 -14.30
C VAL A 73 5.82 6.42 -13.96
N GLN A 74 6.35 5.55 -14.83
CA GLN A 74 6.48 4.12 -14.58
C GLN A 74 7.53 3.87 -13.50
N CYS A 75 7.16 3.09 -12.50
CA CYS A 75 8.12 2.60 -11.52
C CYS A 75 9.02 1.54 -12.18
N PRO A 76 10.35 1.64 -12.10
CA PRO A 76 11.25 0.67 -12.71
C PRO A 76 11.28 -0.67 -11.95
N TYR A 77 10.76 -0.70 -10.72
CA TYR A 77 10.76 -1.91 -9.88
C TYR A 77 9.81 -2.96 -10.43
N THR A 78 10.33 -4.18 -10.55
CA THR A 78 9.62 -5.31 -11.16
C THR A 78 9.06 -6.27 -10.12
N ARG A 79 9.74 -6.37 -8.97
CA ARG A 79 9.36 -7.28 -7.88
C ARG A 79 8.17 -6.77 -7.07
N ARG A 80 7.38 -7.70 -6.55
CA ARG A 80 6.15 -7.44 -5.77
C ARG A 80 6.02 -8.37 -4.59
N PHE A 81 5.30 -7.93 -3.58
CA PHE A 81 5.09 -8.71 -2.36
C PHE A 81 4.32 -10.03 -2.56
N TYR A 82 3.77 -10.29 -3.76
CA TYR A 82 3.23 -11.60 -4.12
C TYR A 82 4.30 -12.71 -4.04
N GLU A 83 5.57 -12.39 -4.24
CA GLU A 83 6.69 -13.34 -4.14
C GLU A 83 6.77 -14.01 -2.77
N PHE A 84 6.33 -13.34 -1.71
CA PHE A 84 6.42 -13.86 -0.34
C PHE A 84 5.34 -14.89 0.01
N ALA A 85 4.45 -15.28 -0.91
CA ALA A 85 3.43 -16.31 -0.64
C ALA A 85 4.03 -17.59 -0.05
N THR A 86 5.07 -18.09 -0.70
CA THR A 86 5.73 -19.38 -0.41
C THR A 86 7.26 -19.24 -0.38
N ALA A 87 7.77 -18.00 -0.27
CA ALA A 87 9.21 -17.78 -0.24
C ALA A 87 9.84 -18.42 1.02
N PRO A 88 10.98 -19.11 0.90
CA PRO A 88 11.74 -19.55 2.06
C PRO A 88 12.26 -18.33 2.84
N LEU A 89 12.40 -18.47 4.16
CA LEU A 89 12.89 -17.41 5.05
C LEU A 89 14.42 -17.27 4.95
N THR A 90 14.88 -16.75 3.84
CA THR A 90 16.30 -16.41 3.64
C THR A 90 16.65 -15.11 4.37
N PRO A 91 17.95 -14.84 4.61
CA PRO A 91 18.39 -13.55 5.15
C PRO A 91 17.90 -12.35 4.34
N GLU A 92 17.86 -12.45 3.01
CA GLU A 92 17.32 -11.39 2.12
C GLU A 92 15.82 -11.16 2.37
N VAL A 93 15.01 -12.22 2.44
CA VAL A 93 13.57 -12.11 2.70
C VAL A 93 13.30 -11.45 4.05
N LEU A 94 14.06 -11.82 5.09
CA LEU A 94 13.96 -11.19 6.41
C LEU A 94 14.43 -9.73 6.39
N LEU A 95 15.45 -9.40 5.61
CA LEU A 95 15.89 -8.02 5.41
C LEU A 95 14.79 -7.19 4.76
N VAL A 96 14.19 -7.66 3.67
CA VAL A 96 13.07 -6.98 3.00
C VAL A 96 11.89 -6.80 3.96
N ALA A 97 11.53 -7.83 4.73
CA ALA A 97 10.45 -7.76 5.73
C ALA A 97 10.70 -6.64 6.74
N ARG A 98 11.89 -6.61 7.35
CA ARG A 98 12.25 -5.64 8.39
C ARG A 98 12.36 -4.22 7.82
N SER A 99 12.96 -4.06 6.64
CA SER A 99 13.08 -2.76 5.97
C SER A 99 11.71 -2.20 5.58
N PHE A 100 10.82 -3.04 5.07
CA PHE A 100 9.45 -2.64 4.76
C PHE A 100 8.69 -2.22 6.02
N ALA A 101 8.79 -2.97 7.11
CA ALA A 101 8.15 -2.62 8.38
C ALA A 101 8.62 -1.27 8.92
N ARG A 102 9.92 -0.94 8.80
CA ARG A 102 10.47 0.38 9.16
C ARG A 102 9.95 1.49 8.25
N LEU A 103 9.85 1.26 6.95
CA LEU A 103 9.23 2.21 6.02
C LEU A 103 7.76 2.46 6.38
N THR A 104 7.00 1.42 6.69
CA THR A 104 5.60 1.54 7.14
C THR A 104 5.50 2.29 8.47
N ALA A 105 6.44 2.06 9.41
CA ALA A 105 6.49 2.80 10.67
C ALA A 105 6.64 4.31 10.43
N ARG A 106 7.57 4.73 9.57
CA ARG A 106 7.75 6.14 9.17
C ARG A 106 6.48 6.72 8.56
N LEU A 107 5.83 5.97 7.65
CA LEU A 107 4.56 6.39 7.02
C LEU A 107 3.48 6.65 8.08
N HIS A 108 3.36 5.76 9.07
CA HIS A 108 2.38 5.87 10.13
C HIS A 108 2.71 6.99 11.15
N GLU A 109 3.99 7.26 11.41
CA GLU A 109 4.43 8.39 12.23
C GLU A 109 4.12 9.74 11.57
N ALA A 110 4.25 9.81 10.24
CA ALA A 110 3.77 10.94 9.45
C ALA A 110 2.23 11.05 9.40
N GLY A 111 1.50 10.16 10.09
CA GLY A 111 0.06 10.18 10.16
C GLY A 111 -0.62 9.72 8.86
N ILE A 112 0.03 8.87 8.07
CA ILE A 112 -0.51 8.35 6.81
C ILE A 112 -0.80 6.86 6.99
N LEU A 113 -2.06 6.43 6.78
CA LEU A 113 -2.47 5.03 6.82
C LEU A 113 -2.96 4.58 5.44
N HIS A 114 -2.32 3.54 4.88
CA HIS A 114 -2.66 3.03 3.56
C HIS A 114 -3.84 2.06 3.63
N LEU A 115 -5.02 2.46 3.17
CA LEU A 115 -6.24 1.65 3.34
C LEU A 115 -6.31 0.44 2.40
N ASP A 116 -5.53 0.45 1.31
CA ASP A 116 -5.39 -0.67 0.37
C ASP A 116 -4.00 -1.31 0.37
N TYR A 117 -3.45 -1.59 1.56
CA TYR A 117 -2.09 -2.12 1.71
C TYR A 117 -2.02 -3.62 1.42
N SER A 118 -1.94 -3.96 0.14
CA SER A 118 -1.94 -5.32 -0.40
C SER A 118 -0.67 -5.62 -1.18
N PRO A 119 -0.33 -6.90 -1.43
CA PRO A 119 0.94 -7.26 -2.07
C PRO A 119 1.14 -6.62 -3.45
N GLY A 120 0.06 -6.46 -4.22
CA GLY A 120 0.13 -5.83 -5.55
C GLY A 120 0.37 -4.33 -5.54
N ASN A 121 0.24 -3.67 -4.38
CA ASN A 121 0.44 -2.24 -4.22
C ASN A 121 1.82 -1.88 -3.65
N ILE A 122 2.71 -2.87 -3.53
CA ILE A 122 4.05 -2.70 -2.99
C ILE A 122 5.01 -3.24 -4.05
N LEU A 123 5.67 -2.32 -4.75
CA LEU A 123 6.76 -2.61 -5.67
C LEU A 123 8.07 -2.48 -4.91
N PHE A 124 9.06 -3.31 -5.22
CA PHE A 124 10.36 -3.21 -4.58
C PHE A 124 11.48 -3.73 -5.48
N GLU A 125 12.72 -3.42 -5.13
CA GLU A 125 13.93 -4.07 -5.62
C GLU A 125 14.96 -4.14 -4.48
N VAL A 126 15.97 -4.99 -4.62
CA VAL A 126 17.14 -4.99 -3.74
C VAL A 126 18.33 -4.51 -4.56
N ILE A 127 18.85 -3.33 -4.24
CA ILE A 127 19.92 -2.67 -4.98
C ILE A 127 21.10 -2.53 -4.03
N ASP A 128 22.27 -3.05 -4.41
CA ASP A 128 23.49 -3.03 -3.58
C ASP A 128 23.28 -3.59 -2.16
N GLY A 129 22.38 -4.58 -2.03
CA GLY A 129 22.03 -5.23 -0.76
C GLY A 129 20.95 -4.52 0.04
N GLU A 130 20.45 -3.37 -0.40
CA GLU A 130 19.43 -2.59 0.31
C GLU A 130 18.05 -2.69 -0.36
N PRO A 131 16.97 -2.99 0.40
CA PRO A 131 15.62 -2.97 -0.15
C PRO A 131 15.10 -1.55 -0.40
N HIS A 132 14.72 -1.27 -1.64
CA HIS A 132 14.01 -0.05 -2.04
C HIS A 132 12.55 -0.37 -2.35
N PHE A 133 11.62 0.51 -1.96
CA PHE A 133 10.18 0.27 -2.11
C PHE A 133 9.50 1.44 -2.80
N SER A 134 8.49 1.15 -3.61
CA SER A 134 7.57 2.14 -4.14
C SER A 134 6.12 1.69 -3.89
N LEU A 135 5.34 2.54 -3.21
CA LEU A 135 3.94 2.27 -2.93
C LEU A 135 3.05 2.82 -4.05
N VAL A 136 2.21 1.97 -4.62
CA VAL A 136 1.27 2.34 -5.70
C VAL A 136 -0.18 2.28 -5.24
N ASP A 137 -1.11 2.75 -6.09
CA ASP A 137 -2.55 2.82 -5.76
C ASP A 137 -2.85 3.67 -4.51
N THR A 138 -2.22 4.85 -4.45
CA THR A 138 -2.25 5.77 -3.31
C THR A 138 -3.58 6.50 -3.12
N ASN A 139 -4.61 6.23 -3.94
CA ASN A 139 -5.89 6.98 -3.92
C ASN A 139 -6.76 6.74 -2.67
N ARG A 140 -6.40 5.80 -1.80
CA ARG A 140 -7.13 5.48 -0.56
C ARG A 140 -6.19 5.51 0.64
N MET A 141 -5.94 6.71 1.14
CA MET A 141 -5.23 6.99 2.40
C MET A 141 -6.17 7.56 3.45
N ARG A 142 -5.86 7.30 4.72
CA ARG A 142 -6.35 8.09 5.86
C ARG A 142 -5.20 8.93 6.40
N PHE A 143 -5.47 10.21 6.61
CA PHE A 143 -4.52 11.14 7.23
C PHE A 143 -4.90 11.40 8.68
N GLY A 144 -3.91 11.59 9.55
CA GLY A 144 -4.04 11.80 10.99
C GLY A 144 -3.39 10.68 11.81
N ARG A 145 -3.43 10.79 13.15
CA ARG A 145 -2.73 9.87 14.07
C ARG A 145 -3.01 8.40 13.73
N VAL A 146 -1.94 7.60 13.72
CA VAL A 146 -2.00 6.14 13.54
C VAL A 146 -1.51 5.47 14.82
N SER A 147 -2.44 4.83 15.54
CA SER A 147 -2.11 4.04 16.72
C SER A 147 -1.28 2.80 16.37
N ILE A 148 -0.56 2.24 17.34
CA ILE A 148 0.18 0.97 17.17
C ILE A 148 -0.77 -0.12 16.65
N ALA A 149 -1.94 -0.27 17.28
CA ALA A 149 -2.92 -1.27 16.91
C ALA A 149 -3.47 -1.09 15.48
N GLU A 150 -3.71 0.14 15.02
CA GLU A 150 -4.10 0.38 13.62
C GLU A 150 -2.96 0.07 12.65
N GLY A 151 -1.75 0.47 13.00
CA GLY A 151 -0.59 0.23 12.16
C GLY A 151 -0.25 -1.24 12.01
N CYS A 152 -0.27 -2.02 13.09
CA CYS A 152 -0.12 -3.48 13.03
C CYS A 152 -1.23 -4.13 12.18
N ARG A 153 -2.47 -3.65 12.28
CA ARG A 153 -3.58 -4.11 11.44
C ARG A 153 -3.38 -3.78 9.96
N ASN A 154 -2.55 -2.79 9.61
CA ASN A 154 -2.35 -2.40 8.22
C ASN A 154 -1.69 -3.50 7.39
N PHE A 155 -0.89 -4.37 8.02
CA PHE A 155 -0.21 -5.49 7.36
C PHE A 155 -1.12 -6.69 7.05
N ALA A 156 -2.36 -6.71 7.54
CA ALA A 156 -3.21 -7.90 7.57
C ALA A 156 -3.49 -8.54 6.19
N ARG A 157 -3.41 -7.76 5.11
CA ARG A 157 -3.71 -8.20 3.73
C ARG A 157 -2.50 -8.76 3.00
N LEU A 158 -1.30 -8.64 3.57
CA LEU A 158 -0.07 -9.09 2.92
C LEU A 158 -0.01 -10.61 2.85
N TRP A 159 0.81 -11.09 1.91
CA TRP A 159 1.15 -12.50 1.74
C TRP A 159 2.42 -12.81 2.55
N GLY A 160 2.61 -14.07 2.93
CA GLY A 160 3.71 -14.48 3.80
C GLY A 160 3.27 -15.43 4.91
N GLN A 161 4.21 -16.26 5.36
CA GLN A 161 4.04 -17.17 6.49
C GLN A 161 4.27 -16.46 7.84
N PRO A 162 3.80 -17.01 8.98
CA PRO A 162 3.89 -16.35 10.28
C PRO A 162 5.26 -15.74 10.64
N PRO A 163 6.41 -16.41 10.42
CA PRO A 163 7.70 -15.82 10.80
C PRO A 163 8.08 -14.57 9.99
N PHE A 164 7.59 -14.44 8.75
CA PHE A 164 7.74 -13.20 7.96
C PHE A 164 7.02 -12.02 8.64
N PHE A 165 5.84 -12.28 9.21
CA PHE A 165 5.08 -11.30 9.96
C PHE A 165 5.68 -11.01 11.34
N GLU A 166 6.31 -11.99 11.98
CA GLU A 166 7.04 -11.77 13.24
C GLU A 166 8.23 -10.84 13.03
N ALA A 167 9.01 -11.05 11.96
CA ALA A 167 10.12 -10.17 11.60
C ALA A 167 9.65 -8.74 11.31
N MET A 168 8.53 -8.58 10.59
CA MET A 168 7.90 -7.27 10.39
C MET A 168 7.43 -6.66 11.70
N ALA A 169 6.78 -7.43 12.57
CA ALA A 169 6.23 -6.96 13.83
C ALA A 169 7.33 -6.45 14.77
N ASP A 170 8.46 -7.16 14.86
CA ASP A 170 9.60 -6.74 15.67
C ASP A 170 10.22 -5.45 15.17
N ALA A 171 10.51 -5.36 13.87
CA ALA A 171 11.09 -4.16 13.28
C ALA A 171 10.14 -2.96 13.36
N TYR A 172 8.83 -3.19 13.22
CA TYR A 172 7.81 -2.16 13.40
C TYR A 172 7.73 -1.71 14.86
N ALA A 173 7.77 -2.64 15.82
CA ALA A 173 7.76 -2.34 17.25
C ALA A 173 8.98 -1.52 17.67
N GLU A 174 10.17 -1.93 17.22
CA GLU A 174 11.42 -1.22 17.40
C GLU A 174 11.31 0.22 16.88
N ALA A 175 10.91 0.40 15.61
CA ALA A 175 10.80 1.70 14.97
C ALA A 175 9.75 2.61 15.63
N ARG A 176 8.67 2.05 16.18
CA ARG A 176 7.58 2.80 16.81
C ARG A 176 7.69 2.90 18.33
N HIS A 177 8.80 2.44 18.92
CA HIS A 177 9.02 2.34 20.37
C HIS A 177 7.85 1.65 21.11
N ALA A 178 7.36 0.54 20.56
CA ALA A 178 6.25 -0.24 21.09
C ALA A 178 6.72 -1.63 21.59
N CYS A 179 5.84 -2.33 22.31
CA CYS A 179 6.13 -3.69 22.78
C CYS A 179 6.16 -4.69 21.61
N PRO A 180 7.27 -5.43 21.38
CA PRO A 180 7.35 -6.43 20.30
C PRO A 180 6.28 -7.52 20.41
N ALA A 181 6.05 -8.05 21.62
CA ALA A 181 5.05 -9.09 21.85
C ALA A 181 3.63 -8.62 21.49
N GLU A 182 3.28 -7.38 21.86
CA GLU A 182 1.99 -6.78 21.51
C GLU A 182 1.86 -6.61 19.98
N CYS A 183 2.89 -6.09 19.31
CA CYS A 183 2.90 -5.92 17.85
C CYS A 183 2.74 -7.26 17.12
N ARG A 184 3.46 -8.32 17.54
CA ARG A 184 3.32 -9.67 16.97
C ARG A 184 1.89 -10.17 17.11
N GLN A 185 1.32 -10.09 18.31
CA GLN A 185 -0.06 -10.51 18.58
C GLN A 185 -1.06 -9.75 17.71
N LEU A 186 -0.92 -8.43 17.60
CA LEU A 186 -1.79 -7.58 16.80
C LEU A 186 -1.68 -7.89 15.30
N MET A 187 -0.47 -8.01 14.75
CA MET A 187 -0.27 -8.32 13.33
C MET A 187 -0.80 -9.71 12.97
N LEU A 188 -0.42 -10.74 13.72
CA LEU A 188 -0.82 -12.13 13.45
C LEU A 188 -2.33 -12.33 13.62
N SER A 189 -2.93 -11.77 14.67
CA SER A 189 -4.39 -11.85 14.87
C SER A 189 -5.18 -11.10 13.79
N ALA A 190 -4.70 -9.94 13.36
CA ALA A 190 -5.31 -9.18 12.28
C ALA A 190 -5.23 -9.93 10.95
N ARG A 191 -4.05 -10.47 10.62
CA ARG A 191 -3.82 -11.33 9.45
C ARG A 191 -4.76 -12.54 9.47
N ARG A 192 -4.78 -13.30 10.56
CA ARG A 192 -5.66 -14.48 10.74
C ARG A 192 -7.12 -14.11 10.52
N LYS A 193 -7.61 -13.03 11.14
CA LYS A 193 -9.00 -12.56 11.00
C LYS A 193 -9.34 -12.18 9.57
N PHE A 194 -8.45 -11.46 8.89
CA PHE A 194 -8.64 -11.05 7.50
C PHE A 194 -8.72 -12.27 6.57
N TRP A 195 -7.73 -13.16 6.65
CA TRP A 195 -7.62 -14.30 5.74
C TRP A 195 -8.66 -15.38 5.99
N LYS A 196 -9.04 -15.68 7.25
CA LYS A 196 -10.19 -16.57 7.53
C LYS A 196 -11.48 -16.06 6.87
N ARG A 197 -11.71 -14.75 6.86
CA ARG A 197 -12.88 -14.15 6.19
C ARG A 197 -12.75 -14.18 4.67
N TYR A 198 -11.56 -13.92 4.13
CA TYR A 198 -11.31 -13.93 2.69
C TYR A 198 -11.49 -15.34 2.11
N ILE A 199 -10.86 -16.35 2.71
CA ILE A 199 -10.87 -17.74 2.26
C ILE A 199 -12.29 -18.29 2.22
N ARG A 200 -13.11 -18.02 3.25
CA ARG A 200 -14.53 -18.43 3.29
C ARG A 200 -15.35 -17.91 2.11
N ARG A 201 -14.94 -16.80 1.47
CA ARG A 201 -15.68 -16.15 0.38
C ARG A 201 -15.08 -16.42 -1.00
N HIS A 202 -13.78 -16.61 -1.08
CA HIS A 202 -13.03 -16.59 -2.34
C HIS A 202 -12.10 -17.79 -2.54
N GLY A 203 -11.96 -18.66 -1.55
CA GLY A 203 -10.91 -19.69 -1.52
C GLY A 203 -9.54 -19.12 -1.10
N ALA A 204 -8.61 -20.02 -0.79
CA ALA A 204 -7.23 -19.65 -0.47
C ALA A 204 -6.45 -19.34 -1.75
N PRO A 205 -5.82 -18.15 -1.87
CA PRO A 205 -5.05 -17.81 -3.06
C PRO A 205 -3.65 -18.45 -3.11
N PHE A 206 -3.16 -18.97 -1.98
CA PHE A 206 -1.92 -19.73 -1.85
C PHE A 206 -1.99 -20.59 -0.58
N GLU A 207 -1.00 -21.46 -0.37
CA GLU A 207 -0.89 -22.26 0.85
C GLU A 207 -0.49 -21.37 2.05
N MET A 208 -1.35 -21.32 3.07
CA MET A 208 -1.24 -20.35 4.16
C MET A 208 -1.30 -21.02 5.52
N GLU A 209 -0.27 -20.81 6.33
CA GLU A 209 -0.34 -21.06 7.77
C GLU A 209 -1.00 -19.84 8.42
N LEU A 210 -2.13 -20.05 9.10
CA LEU A 210 -2.89 -19.00 9.78
C LEU A 210 -2.84 -19.11 11.30
N ASP A 211 -2.25 -20.18 11.82
CA ASP A 211 -2.17 -20.48 13.25
C ASP A 211 -0.89 -19.91 13.87
#